data_AF-A0A8X7BBV1-F1
#
_entry.id   AF-A0A8X7BBV1-F1
#
_cell.length_a   1.000
_cell.length_b   1.000
_cell.length_c   1.000
_cell.angle_alpha   90.00
_cell.angle_beta   90.00
_cell.angle_gamma   90.00
#
_symmetry.space_group_name_H-M   'P 1'
#
loop_
_entity.id
_entity.type
_entity.pdbx_description
1 polymer ?
#
loop_
_entity_poly.entity_id
_entity_poly.type
_entity_poly.pdbx_seq_one_letter_code
_entity_poly.pdbx_strand_id
1 'polypeptide(L)'
;MLPRARLANSIIRALNLPGIKVIYWSDSEVALWWIREQGNWSVFVANRVKEIRELTQFQSWRHVPSNMNIADLLSRGCTPQKMLDSKWWEGPRWLRNNREQWPANEINCEPKDVILEKKEV
;
A
#
# COMPACT_ATOMS: atom_id res chain seq x y z
N MET A 1 0.31 -5.62 -1.21
CA MET A 1 -0.17 -5.05 0.08
C MET A 1 -0.01 -5.98 1.27
N LEU A 2 -0.54 -7.21 1.26
CA LEU A 2 -0.42 -8.14 2.40
C LEU A 2 1.04 -8.36 2.90
N PRO A 3 2.06 -8.54 2.03
CA PRO A 3 3.45 -8.62 2.50
C PRO A 3 3.90 -7.39 3.28
N ARG A 4 3.39 -6.20 2.93
CA ARG A 4 3.68 -4.92 3.59
C ARG A 4 3.08 -4.89 5.01
N ALA A 5 1.84 -5.39 5.17
CA ALA A 5 1.19 -5.53 6.47
C ALA A 5 1.97 -6.47 7.41
N ARG A 6 2.32 -7.66 6.90
CA ARG A 6 3.11 -8.65 7.65
C ARG A 6 4.48 -8.10 8.04
N LEU A 7 5.21 -7.48 7.11
CA LEU A 7 6.53 -6.91 7.36
C LEU A 7 6.48 -5.85 8.47
N ALA A 8 5.53 -4.91 8.39
CA ALA A 8 5.39 -3.88 9.41
C ALA A 8 5.10 -4.47 10.80
N ASN A 9 4.19 -5.45 10.89
CA ASN A 9 3.90 -6.13 12.15
C ASN A 9 5.11 -6.89 12.71
N SER A 10 5.89 -7.56 11.85
CA SER A 10 7.15 -8.21 12.24
C SER A 10 8.17 -7.20 12.77
N ILE A 11 8.34 -6.04 12.12
CA ILE A 11 9.25 -4.98 12.58
C ILE A 11 8.79 -4.41 13.92
N ILE A 12 7.50 -4.10 14.07
CA ILE A 12 6.92 -3.58 15.32
C ILE A 12 7.21 -4.53 16.49
N ARG A 13 7.02 -5.83 16.27
CA ARG A 13 7.30 -6.87 17.27
C ARG A 13 8.78 -7.00 17.57
N ALA A 14 9.62 -7.07 16.54
CA ALA A 14 11.07 -7.23 16.69
C ALA A 14 11.73 -6.05 17.41
N LEU A 15 11.24 -4.83 17.18
CA LEU A 15 11.75 -3.61 17.79
C LEU A 15 11.02 -3.21 19.08
N ASN A 16 10.03 -4.00 19.52
CA ASN A 16 9.17 -3.72 20.68
C ASN A 16 8.62 -2.28 20.66
N LEU A 17 7.94 -1.91 19.58
CA LEU A 17 7.36 -0.57 19.36
C LEU A 17 5.82 -0.58 19.50
N PRO A 18 5.26 -0.91 20.68
CA PRO A 18 3.81 -0.96 20.84
C PRO A 18 3.19 0.42 20.60
N GLY A 19 2.10 0.46 19.85
CA GLY A 19 1.33 1.70 19.61
C GLY A 19 1.98 2.69 18.64
N ILE A 20 3.08 2.35 17.98
CA ILE A 20 3.64 3.22 16.93
C ILE A 20 2.64 3.39 15.79
N LYS A 21 2.44 4.64 15.36
CA LYS A 21 1.56 4.93 14.24
C LYS A 21 2.25 4.52 12.92
N VAL A 22 1.65 3.57 12.21
CA VAL A 22 2.11 3.12 10.89
C VAL A 22 1.14 3.60 9.82
N ILE A 23 1.67 4.13 8.72
CA ILE A 23 0.90 4.48 7.52
C ILE A 23 1.39 3.60 6.36
N TYR A 24 0.45 2.97 5.68
CA TYR A 24 0.71 2.09 4.53
C TYR A 24 0.33 2.83 3.26
N TRP A 25 1.21 2.77 2.28
CA TRP A 25 1.00 3.37 0.97
C TRP A 25 0.85 2.29 -0.10
N SER A 26 -0.07 2.49 -1.04
CA SER A 26 -0.22 1.66 -2.25
C SER A 26 -0.70 2.52 -3.40
N ASP A 27 -0.36 2.15 -4.62
CA ASP A 27 -0.84 2.77 -5.87
C ASP A 27 -1.96 1.99 -6.55
N SER A 28 -2.33 0.83 -6.00
CA SER A 28 -3.48 0.05 -6.44
C SER A 28 -4.75 0.55 -5.76
N GLU A 29 -5.50 1.40 -6.46
CA GLU A 29 -6.79 1.92 -5.99
C GLU A 29 -7.81 0.80 -5.76
N VAL A 30 -7.87 -0.21 -6.65
CA VAL A 30 -8.77 -1.36 -6.51
C VAL A 30 -8.51 -2.11 -5.22
N ALA A 31 -7.25 -2.37 -4.92
CA ALA A 31 -6.91 -3.17 -3.76
C ALA A 31 -7.08 -2.36 -2.45
N LEU A 32 -6.80 -1.05 -2.48
CA LEU A 32 -7.15 -0.16 -1.37
C LEU A 32 -8.68 -0.07 -1.16
N TRP A 33 -9.47 -0.08 -2.24
CA TRP A 33 -10.92 -0.12 -2.18
C TRP A 33 -11.41 -1.41 -1.49
N TRP A 34 -10.87 -2.57 -1.85
CA TRP A 34 -11.17 -3.84 -1.13
C TRP A 34 -10.87 -3.77 0.37
N ILE A 35 -9.78 -3.11 0.76
CA ILE A 35 -9.42 -2.96 2.17
C ILE A 35 -10.43 -2.07 2.93
N ARG A 36 -11.07 -1.11 2.26
CA ARG A 36 -12.05 -0.19 2.89
C ARG A 36 -13.47 -0.74 2.89
N GLU A 37 -13.90 -1.33 1.78
CA GLU A 37 -15.29 -1.71 1.58
C GLU A 37 -15.58 -3.16 1.98
N GLN A 38 -16.84 -3.50 2.21
CA GLN A 38 -17.26 -4.89 2.34
C GLN A 38 -17.83 -5.40 1.03
N GLY A 39 -17.60 -6.67 0.69
CA GLY A 39 -18.16 -7.24 -0.52
C GLY A 39 -17.93 -8.74 -0.68
N ASN A 40 -18.69 -9.31 -1.61
CA ASN A 40 -18.51 -10.70 -2.04
C ASN A 40 -17.39 -10.76 -3.08
N TRP A 41 -16.17 -10.99 -2.59
CA TRP A 41 -14.97 -11.17 -3.42
C TRP A 41 -14.68 -12.66 -3.61
N SER A 42 -13.76 -12.96 -4.53
CA SER A 42 -13.22 -14.33 -4.63
C SER A 42 -12.56 -14.72 -3.31
N VAL A 43 -12.54 -16.02 -3.01
CA VAL A 43 -11.90 -16.55 -1.79
C VAL A 43 -10.46 -16.05 -1.64
N PHE A 44 -9.74 -15.95 -2.76
CA PHE A 44 -8.37 -15.44 -2.80
C PHE A 44 -8.24 -13.99 -2.31
N VAL A 45 -9.11 -13.10 -2.76
CA VAL A 45 -9.14 -11.68 -2.35
C VAL A 45 -9.65 -11.56 -0.92
N ALA A 46 -10.75 -12.26 -0.59
CA ALA A 46 -11.36 -12.23 0.72
C ALA A 46 -10.38 -12.66 1.83
N ASN A 47 -9.62 -13.73 1.62
CA ASN A 47 -8.62 -14.19 2.60
C ASN A 47 -7.52 -13.14 2.83
N ARG A 48 -7.04 -12.47 1.77
CA ARG A 48 -6.01 -11.43 1.87
C ARG A 48 -6.52 -10.18 2.56
N VAL A 49 -7.71 -9.73 2.21
CA VAL A 49 -8.32 -8.54 2.82
C VAL A 49 -8.60 -8.80 4.31
N LYS A 50 -9.13 -9.98 4.64
CA LYS A 50 -9.34 -10.40 6.02
C LYS A 50 -8.05 -10.30 6.83
N GLU A 51 -6.98 -10.91 6.35
CA GLU A 51 -5.69 -10.90 7.07
C GLU A 51 -5.11 -9.48 7.19
N ILE A 52 -5.21 -8.65 6.14
CA ILE A 52 -4.77 -7.25 6.22
C ILE A 52 -5.53 -6.49 7.30
N ARG A 53 -6.85 -6.68 7.41
CA ARG A 53 -7.70 -6.03 8.41
C ARG A 53 -7.47 -6.56 9.83
N GLU A 54 -7.04 -7.81 9.98
CA GLU A 54 -6.63 -8.37 11.27
C GLU A 54 -5.28 -7.80 11.73
N LEU A 55 -4.36 -7.54 10.79
CA LEU A 55 -3.02 -7.01 11.09
C LEU A 55 -2.96 -5.49 11.19
N THR A 56 -3.89 -4.77 10.56
CA THR A 56 -3.82 -3.31 10.38
C THR A 56 -5.19 -2.65 10.40
N GLN A 57 -5.23 -1.36 10.75
CA GLN A 57 -6.44 -0.56 10.60
C GLN A 57 -6.59 -0.10 9.15
N PHE A 58 -7.77 -0.29 8.54
CA PHE A 58 -8.00 0.09 7.14
C PHE A 58 -7.77 1.60 6.88
N GLN A 59 -7.99 2.45 7.88
CA GLN A 59 -7.73 3.90 7.81
C GLN A 59 -6.23 4.25 7.71
N SER A 60 -5.36 3.30 8.07
CA SER A 60 -3.90 3.49 7.94
C SER A 60 -3.41 3.33 6.49
N TRP A 61 -4.27 2.87 5.57
CA TRP A 61 -3.94 2.69 4.16
C TRP A 61 -4.29 3.92 3.33
N ARG A 62 -3.30 4.43 2.59
CA ARG A 62 -3.42 5.61 1.73
C ARG A 62 -2.98 5.32 0.29
N HIS A 63 -3.62 6.02 -0.64
CA HIS A 63 -3.23 6.01 -2.04
C HIS A 63 -1.98 6.87 -2.26
N VAL A 64 -1.03 6.37 -3.05
CA VAL A 64 0.06 7.16 -3.65
C VAL A 64 -0.02 6.98 -5.16
N PRO A 65 -0.01 8.05 -5.97
CA PRO A 65 0.03 7.92 -7.42
C PRO A 65 1.19 7.03 -7.89
N SER A 66 0.98 6.19 -8.91
CA SER A 66 2.00 5.22 -9.37
C SER A 66 3.33 5.89 -9.75
N ASN A 67 3.30 7.10 -10.33
CA ASN A 67 4.51 7.87 -10.66
C ASN A 67 5.28 8.38 -9.42
N MET A 68 4.65 8.38 -8.24
CA MET A 68 5.24 8.73 -6.95
C MET A 68 5.53 7.51 -6.06
N ASN A 69 5.13 6.29 -6.48
CA ASN A 69 5.39 5.07 -5.75
C ASN A 69 6.82 4.55 -6.02
N ILE A 70 7.76 4.96 -5.17
CA ILE A 70 9.18 4.57 -5.29
C ILE A 70 9.37 3.04 -5.18
N ALA A 71 8.47 2.33 -4.49
CA ALA A 71 8.59 0.87 -4.35
C ALA A 71 8.47 0.12 -5.69
N ASP A 72 7.79 0.72 -6.67
CA ASP A 72 7.66 0.14 -8.01
C ASP A 72 8.99 0.08 -8.76
N LEU A 73 9.89 1.04 -8.49
CA LEU A 73 11.23 1.03 -9.06
C LEU A 73 12.02 -0.22 -8.63
N LEU A 74 11.81 -0.68 -7.40
CA LEU A 74 12.48 -1.87 -6.87
C LEU A 74 11.79 -3.16 -7.31
N SER A 75 10.44 -3.18 -7.34
CA SER A 75 9.68 -4.38 -7.67
C SER A 75 9.78 -4.75 -9.15
N ARG A 76 9.85 -3.77 -10.05
CA ARG A 76 9.98 -3.99 -11.51
C ARG A 76 11.43 -4.23 -11.96
N GLY A 77 12.39 -3.99 -11.06
CA GLY A 77 13.81 -3.96 -11.39
C GLY A 77 14.22 -2.66 -12.08
N CYS A 78 15.44 -2.21 -11.80
CA CYS A 78 16.05 -1.07 -12.46
C CYS A 78 17.57 -1.27 -12.56
N THR A 79 18.22 -0.46 -13.40
CA THR A 79 19.67 -0.48 -13.49
C THR A 79 20.30 0.07 -12.20
N PRO A 80 21.50 -0.38 -11.81
CA PRO A 80 22.19 0.16 -10.63
C PRO A 80 22.31 1.68 -10.66
N GLN A 81 22.59 2.27 -11.83
CA GLN A 81 22.65 3.73 -11.99
C GLN A 81 21.31 4.39 -11.67
N LYS A 82 20.21 3.91 -12.25
CA LYS A 82 18.86 4.45 -11.98
C LYS A 82 18.47 4.28 -10.51
N MET A 83 18.89 3.19 -9.88
CA MET A 83 18.69 2.95 -8.45
C MET A 83 19.41 4.00 -7.60
N LEU A 84 20.68 4.30 -7.92
CA LEU A 84 21.47 5.34 -7.24
C LEU A 84 20.86 6.73 -7.45
N ASP A 85 20.52 7.07 -8.69
CA ASP A 85 19.97 8.38 -9.05
C ASP A 85 18.60 8.63 -8.41
N SER A 86 17.79 7.58 -8.25
CA SER A 86 16.47 7.67 -7.63
C SER A 86 16.51 7.97 -6.13
N LYS A 87 17.64 7.66 -5.47
CA LYS A 87 17.80 7.72 -4.00
C LYS A 87 16.63 7.06 -3.27
N TRP A 88 16.21 5.88 -3.74
CA TRP A 88 14.99 5.24 -3.23
C TRP A 88 14.95 5.07 -1.70
N TRP A 89 16.10 4.89 -1.05
CA TRP A 89 16.25 4.76 0.40
C TRP A 89 15.95 6.05 1.17
N GLU A 90 16.02 7.21 0.52
CA GLU A 90 15.65 8.49 1.12
C GLU A 90 14.13 8.65 1.28
N GLY A 91 13.35 7.87 0.53
CA GLY A 91 11.90 8.02 0.40
C GLY A 91 11.51 9.28 -0.38
N PRO A 92 10.22 9.42 -0.72
CA PRO A 92 9.76 10.57 -1.47
C PRO A 92 9.78 11.83 -0.60
N ARG A 93 10.16 12.98 -1.19
CA ARG A 93 10.29 14.26 -0.46
C ARG A 93 9.05 14.64 0.32
N TRP A 94 7.86 14.44 -0.26
CA TRP A 94 6.59 14.76 0.39
C TRP A 94 6.36 14.01 1.70
N LEU A 95 6.96 12.82 1.89
CA LEU A 95 6.79 12.03 3.11
C LEU A 95 7.50 12.68 4.31
N ARG A 96 8.52 13.51 4.05
CA ARG A 96 9.25 14.29 5.06
C ARG A 96 8.54 15.60 5.40
N ASN A 97 7.62 16.04 4.55
CA ASN A 97 6.84 17.25 4.78
C ASN A 97 5.67 16.97 5.72
N ASN A 98 4.98 18.03 6.14
CA ASN A 98 3.77 17.91 6.95
C ASN A 98 2.68 17.09 6.23
N ARG A 99 1.80 16.46 7.01
CA ARG A 99 0.80 15.52 6.50
C ARG A 99 -0.20 16.16 5.54
N GLU A 100 -0.41 17.46 5.65
CA GLU A 100 -1.28 18.25 4.76
C GLU A 100 -0.70 18.35 3.35
N GLN A 101 0.60 18.15 3.18
CA GLN A 101 1.29 18.14 1.89
C GLN A 101 1.43 16.74 1.30
N TRP A 102 0.96 15.72 2.01
CA TRP A 102 0.95 14.36 1.49
C TRP A 102 -0.08 14.23 0.36
N PRO A 103 0.11 13.27 -0.57
CA PRO A 103 -0.87 12.99 -1.62
C PRO A 103 -2.29 12.85 -1.05
N ALA A 104 -3.27 13.34 -1.80
CA ALA A 104 -4.68 13.21 -1.46
C ALA A 104 -5.04 11.72 -1.29
N ASN A 105 -5.88 11.43 -0.30
CA ASN A 105 -6.30 10.05 -0.02
C ASN A 105 -7.56 9.67 -0.80
N GLU A 106 -7.64 10.13 -2.04
CA GLU A 106 -8.75 9.85 -2.94
C GLU A 106 -8.54 8.45 -3.51
N ILE A 107 -9.55 7.60 -3.32
CA ILE A 107 -9.65 6.30 -3.99
C ILE A 107 -10.85 6.44 -4.92
N ASN A 108 -10.57 6.60 -6.20
CA ASN A 108 -11.59 6.72 -7.23
C ASN A 108 -11.66 5.39 -7.99
N CYS A 109 -12.02 4.33 -7.26
CA CYS A 109 -12.23 3.02 -7.86
C CYS A 109 -13.68 2.89 -8.31
N GLU A 110 -13.92 2.73 -9.61
CA GLU A 110 -15.26 2.39 -10.09
C GLU A 110 -15.54 0.89 -9.87
N PRO A 111 -16.81 0.49 -9.65
CA PRO A 111 -17.18 -0.91 -9.47
C PRO A 111 -16.75 -1.81 -10.64
N LYS A 112 -16.63 -1.25 -11.86
CA LYS A 112 -16.21 -1.98 -13.06
C LYS A 112 -14.75 -2.44 -12.98
N ASP A 113 -13.87 -1.63 -12.40
CA ASP A 113 -12.43 -1.90 -12.30
C ASP A 113 -12.17 -3.06 -11.33
N VAL A 114 -12.98 -3.14 -10.26
CA VAL A 114 -13.00 -4.25 -9.31
C VAL A 114 -13.44 -5.57 -9.96
N ILE A 115 -14.40 -5.51 -10.89
CA ILE A 115 -14.99 -6.70 -11.53
C ILE A 115 -14.08 -7.24 -12.64
N LEU A 116 -13.33 -6.37 -13.32
CA LEU A 116 -12.38 -6.79 -14.36
C LEU A 116 -11.21 -7.58 -13.76
N GLU A 117 -10.64 -7.12 -12.64
CA GLU A 117 -9.54 -7.81 -11.97
C GLU A 117 -9.98 -9.18 -11.39
N LYS A 118 -11.27 -9.36 -11.07
CA LYS A 118 -11.83 -10.69 -10.69
C LYS A 118 -11.72 -11.75 -11.79
N LYS A 119 -11.56 -11.35 -13.07
CA LYS A 119 -11.46 -12.30 -14.20
C LYS A 119 -10.02 -12.70 -14.54
N GLU A 120 -9.03 -11.96 -14.07
CA GLU A 120 -7.62 -12.15 -14.43
C GLU A 120 -6.80 -12.90 -13.37
N VAL A 121 -7.39 -13.23 -12.21
CA VAL A 121 -6.74 -13.91 -11.08
C VAL A 121 -7.23 -15.35 -10.91
#